data_AF-W2MZ46-F1
#
_entry.id   AF-W2MZ46-F1
#
_cell.length_a   1.000
_cell.length_b   1.000
_cell.length_c   1.000
_cell.angle_alpha   90.00
_cell.angle_beta   90.00
_cell.angle_gamma   90.00
#
_symmetry.space_group_name_H-M   'P 1'
#
loop_
_entity.id
_entity.type
_entity.pdbx_description
1 polymer ?
#
loop_
_entity_poly.entity_id
_entity_poly.type
_entity_poly.pdbx_seq_one_letter_code
_entity_poly.pdbx_strand_id
1 'polypeptide(L)'
;MEDPLFKASTPDFAERVAKADKLKPVAEKLGISMAELALAWCVSNENVSTVMVGAKTPAQLEQNLKAIEAVSKITPDVKAEIDALIPFVPELLKTDGSEALRAQHL
;
A
#
# COMPACT_ATOMS: atom_id res chain seq x y z
N MET A 1 14.20 3.53 -20.01
CA MET A 1 13.92 3.12 -18.62
C MET A 1 15.12 3.38 -17.69
N GLU A 2 16.11 4.17 -18.14
CA GLU A 2 17.33 4.52 -17.38
C GLU A 2 17.49 6.04 -17.30
N ASP A 3 16.38 6.76 -17.23
CA ASP A 3 16.42 8.21 -17.05
C ASP A 3 16.83 8.53 -15.60
N PRO A 4 17.96 9.24 -15.37
CA PRO A 4 18.46 9.55 -14.02
C PRO A 4 17.48 10.38 -13.18
N LEU A 5 16.66 11.20 -13.84
CA LEU A 5 15.63 12.05 -13.24
C LEU A 5 14.45 11.21 -12.74
N PHE A 6 14.09 10.16 -13.49
CA PHE A 6 13.06 9.20 -13.08
C PHE A 6 13.52 8.37 -11.88
N LYS A 7 14.79 7.92 -11.88
CA LYS A 7 15.38 7.13 -10.77
C LYS A 7 15.54 7.94 -9.49
N ALA A 8 15.75 9.25 -9.57
CA ALA A 8 15.78 10.15 -8.42
C ALA A 8 14.40 10.37 -7.77
N SER A 9 13.32 10.19 -8.55
CA SER A 9 11.94 10.49 -8.12
C SER A 9 11.17 9.27 -7.60
N THR A 10 11.65 8.06 -7.88
CA THR A 10 11.02 6.81 -7.44
C THR A 10 11.95 6.01 -6.53
N PRO A 11 11.52 5.64 -5.30
CA PRO A 11 12.29 4.73 -4.45
C PRO A 11 12.56 3.41 -5.18
N ASP A 12 13.72 2.82 -4.91
CA ASP A 12 14.14 1.57 -5.55
C ASP A 12 13.10 0.45 -5.35
N PHE A 13 12.79 -0.26 -6.43
CA PHE A 13 11.76 -1.31 -6.41
C PHE A 13 12.12 -2.44 -5.45
N ALA A 14 13.39 -2.86 -5.42
CA ALA A 14 13.82 -3.96 -4.55
C ALA A 14 13.73 -3.57 -3.08
N GLU A 15 14.04 -2.31 -2.73
CA GLU A 15 13.86 -1.79 -1.38
C GLU A 15 12.38 -1.83 -0.93
N ARG A 16 11.45 -1.45 -1.81
CA ARG A 16 10.00 -1.48 -1.52
C ARG A 16 9.50 -2.90 -1.30
N VAL A 17 9.96 -3.85 -2.12
CA VAL A 17 9.64 -5.27 -1.95
C VAL A 17 10.19 -5.79 -0.62
N ALA A 18 11.44 -5.48 -0.29
CA ALA A 18 12.05 -5.88 0.97
C ALA A 18 11.32 -5.30 2.21
N LYS A 19 10.79 -4.07 2.11
CA LYS A 19 9.92 -3.49 3.14
C LYS A 19 8.60 -4.25 3.25
N ALA A 20 7.91 -4.50 2.14
CA ALA A 20 6.65 -5.24 2.15
C ALA A 20 6.81 -6.68 2.67
N ASP A 21 7.95 -7.31 2.41
CA ASP A 21 8.26 -8.66 2.88
C ASP A 21 8.30 -8.79 4.40
N LYS A 22 8.53 -7.69 5.14
CA LYS A 22 8.44 -7.68 6.60
C LYS A 22 7.04 -7.97 7.12
N LEU A 23 6.00 -7.79 6.30
CA LEU A 23 4.61 -8.05 6.67
C LEU A 23 4.18 -9.51 6.41
N LYS A 24 4.98 -10.31 5.70
CA LYS A 24 4.67 -11.73 5.43
C LYS A 24 4.36 -12.53 6.71
N PRO A 25 5.12 -12.41 7.81
CA PRO A 25 4.81 -13.13 9.06
C PRO A 25 3.45 -12.76 9.65
N VAL A 26 3.01 -11.50 9.50
CA VAL A 26 1.69 -11.05 9.95
C VAL A 26 0.59 -11.71 9.12
N ALA A 27 0.75 -11.74 7.79
CA ALA A 27 -0.20 -12.41 6.90
C ALA A 27 -0.31 -13.91 7.21
N GLU A 28 0.83 -14.58 7.41
CA GLU A 28 0.90 -16.00 7.78
C GLU A 28 0.22 -16.28 9.13
N LYS A 29 0.49 -15.46 10.16
CA LYS A 29 -0.16 -15.54 11.48
C LYS A 29 -1.68 -15.42 11.41
N LEU A 30 -2.18 -14.59 10.50
CA LEU A 30 -3.62 -14.37 10.30
C LEU A 30 -4.25 -15.39 9.33
N GLY A 31 -3.43 -16.24 8.69
CA GLY A 31 -3.86 -17.23 7.71
C GLY A 31 -4.50 -16.60 6.47
N ILE A 32 -3.97 -15.45 6.02
CA ILE A 32 -4.46 -14.73 4.83
C ILE A 32 -3.31 -14.43 3.88
N SER A 33 -3.63 -14.14 2.62
CA SER A 33 -2.64 -13.70 1.64
C SER A 33 -2.20 -12.25 1.88
N MET A 34 -1.02 -11.88 1.36
CA MET A 34 -0.53 -10.50 1.40
C MET A 34 -1.49 -9.49 0.75
N ALA A 35 -2.19 -9.89 -0.31
CA ALA A 35 -3.18 -9.04 -0.96
C ALA A 35 -4.41 -8.81 -0.07
N GLU A 36 -4.90 -9.87 0.57
CA GLU A 36 -6.01 -9.78 1.53
C GLU A 36 -5.63 -8.93 2.74
N LEU A 37 -4.41 -9.07 3.27
CA LEU A 37 -3.90 -8.24 4.38
C LEU A 37 -3.92 -6.75 4.00
N ALA A 38 -3.36 -6.40 2.84
CA ALA A 38 -3.29 -5.01 2.39
C ALA A 38 -4.68 -4.39 2.21
N LEU A 39 -5.59 -5.11 1.57
CA LEU A 39 -6.96 -4.63 1.34
C LEU A 39 -7.76 -4.55 2.64
N ALA A 40 -7.68 -5.57 3.50
CA ALA A 40 -8.37 -5.57 4.79
C ALA A 40 -7.86 -4.43 5.68
N TRP A 41 -6.57 -4.13 5.66
CA TRP A 41 -6.00 -2.99 6.37
C TRP A 41 -6.60 -1.67 5.87
N CYS A 42 -6.66 -1.46 4.55
CA CYS A 42 -7.29 -0.26 3.96
C CYS A 42 -8.76 -0.12 4.36
N VAL A 43 -9.53 -1.21 4.27
CA VAL A 43 -10.97 -1.22 4.61
C VAL A 43 -11.19 -0.99 6.12
N SER A 44 -10.27 -1.43 6.97
CA SER A 44 -10.37 -1.27 8.43
C SER A 44 -10.17 0.17 8.94
N ASN A 45 -9.81 1.11 8.06
CA ASN A 45 -9.58 2.50 8.43
C ASN A 45 -10.91 3.29 8.37
N GLU A 46 -11.33 3.84 9.51
CA GLU A 46 -12.57 4.61 9.63
C GLU A 46 -12.61 5.87 8.74
N ASN A 47 -11.45 6.38 8.33
CA ASN A 47 -11.34 7.55 7.45
C ASN A 47 -11.43 7.17 5.95
N VAL A 48 -11.55 5.89 5.63
CA VAL A 48 -11.65 5.38 4.26
C VAL A 48 -13.08 4.94 4.00
N SER A 49 -13.80 5.65 3.13
CA SER A 49 -15.17 5.29 2.75
C SER A 49 -15.23 4.17 1.70
N THR A 50 -14.27 4.15 0.77
CA THR A 50 -14.24 3.22 -0.36
C THR A 50 -12.81 2.79 -0.68
N VAL A 51 -12.60 1.49 -0.86
CA VAL A 51 -11.33 0.94 -1.37
C VAL A 51 -11.52 0.52 -2.83
N MET A 52 -10.78 1.16 -3.73
CA MET A 52 -10.77 0.79 -5.14
C MET A 52 -9.81 -0.38 -5.38
N VAL A 53 -10.30 -1.44 -6.03
CA VAL A 53 -9.52 -2.63 -6.37
C VAL A 53 -9.35 -2.78 -7.88
N GLY A 54 -8.14 -3.10 -8.31
CA GLY A 54 -7.83 -3.46 -9.69
C GLY A 54 -7.51 -4.96 -9.81
N ALA A 55 -7.97 -5.60 -10.88
CA ALA A 55 -7.69 -6.99 -11.18
C ALA A 55 -7.55 -7.19 -12.68
N LYS A 56 -6.56 -7.98 -13.12
CA LYS A 56 -6.36 -8.35 -14.52
C LYS A 56 -7.18 -9.59 -14.91
N THR A 57 -7.52 -10.42 -13.94
CA THR A 57 -8.27 -11.66 -14.14
C THR A 57 -9.40 -11.83 -13.10
N PRO A 58 -10.43 -12.63 -13.38
CA PRO A 58 -11.50 -12.91 -12.43
C PRO A 58 -10.99 -13.51 -11.12
N ALA A 59 -10.03 -14.44 -11.18
CA ALA A 59 -9.44 -15.06 -9.99
C ALA A 59 -8.77 -14.04 -9.05
N GLN A 60 -8.10 -13.02 -9.60
CA GLN A 60 -7.53 -11.94 -8.80
C GLN A 60 -8.61 -11.08 -8.15
N LEU A 61 -9.71 -10.81 -8.87
CA LEU A 61 -10.85 -10.10 -8.30
C LEU A 61 -11.47 -10.88 -7.15
N GLU A 62 -11.71 -12.18 -7.34
CA GLU A 62 -12.22 -13.07 -6.30
C GLU A 62 -11.32 -13.09 -5.06
N GLN A 63 -10.00 -13.17 -5.24
CA GLN A 63 -9.05 -13.06 -4.13
C GLN A 63 -9.13 -11.69 -3.43
N ASN A 64 -9.21 -10.60 -4.18
CA ASN A 64 -9.32 -9.26 -3.60
C ASN A 64 -10.61 -9.11 -2.77
N LEU A 65 -11.73 -9.69 -3.23
CA LEU A 65 -13.02 -9.60 -2.54
C LEU A 65 -13.05 -10.40 -1.22
N LYS A 66 -12.29 -11.50 -1.12
CA LYS A 66 -12.12 -12.27 0.14
C LYS A 66 -11.52 -11.45 1.28
N ALA A 67 -10.83 -10.34 0.97
CA ALA A 67 -10.30 -9.44 1.99
C ALA A 67 -11.37 -8.91 2.95
N ILE A 68 -12.64 -8.83 2.52
CA ILE A 68 -13.77 -8.39 3.38
C ILE A 68 -13.90 -9.30 4.61
N GLU A 69 -13.73 -10.61 4.46
CA GLU A 69 -13.80 -11.57 5.57
C GLU A 69 -12.62 -11.37 6.54
N ALA A 70 -11.47 -10.94 6.02
CA ALA A 70 -10.26 -10.68 6.78
C ALA A 70 -10.28 -9.35 7.55
N VAL A 71 -11.21 -8.41 7.26
CA VAL A 71 -11.31 -7.12 7.97
C VAL A 71 -11.47 -7.32 9.48
N SER A 72 -12.27 -8.31 9.88
CA SER A 72 -12.49 -8.67 11.29
C SER A 72 -11.20 -9.09 12.02
N LYS A 73 -10.18 -9.55 11.28
CA LYS A 73 -8.88 -9.97 11.81
C LYS A 73 -7.92 -8.80 12.02
N ILE A 74 -8.21 -7.61 11.46
CA ILE A 74 -7.37 -6.42 11.59
C ILE A 74 -7.71 -5.70 12.90
N THR A 75 -7.29 -6.32 14.00
CA THR A 75 -7.48 -5.78 15.35
C THR A 75 -6.55 -4.59 15.61
N PRO A 76 -6.79 -3.78 16.66
CA PRO A 76 -5.87 -2.72 17.06
C PRO A 76 -4.43 -3.22 17.29
N ASP A 77 -4.26 -4.42 17.85
CA ASP A 77 -2.93 -5.02 18.06
C ASP A 77 -2.23 -5.35 16.73
N VAL A 78 -2.97 -5.88 15.75
CA VAL A 78 -2.45 -6.14 14.41
C VAL A 78 -2.07 -4.83 13.71
N LYS A 79 -2.88 -3.77 13.85
CA LYS A 79 -2.54 -2.44 13.32
C LYS A 79 -1.25 -1.91 13.94
N ALA A 80 -1.10 -2.02 15.25
CA ALA A 80 0.12 -1.62 15.95
C ALA A 80 1.35 -2.45 15.53
N GLU A 81 1.18 -3.76 15.29
CA GLU A 81 2.22 -4.63 14.75
C GLU A 81 2.66 -4.19 13.35
N ILE A 82 1.70 -3.85 12.47
CA ILE A 82 1.97 -3.32 11.11
C ILE A 82 2.70 -1.98 11.18
N ASP A 83 2.24 -1.04 12.01
CA ASP A 83 2.83 0.30 12.15
C ASP A 83 4.28 0.22 12.69
N ALA A 84 4.57 -0.73 13.58
CA ALA A 84 5.93 -0.98 14.07
C ALA A 84 6.86 -1.53 12.97
N LEU A 85 6.34 -2.36 12.07
CA LEU A 85 7.12 -2.92 10.95
C LEU A 85 7.35 -1.89 9.83
N ILE A 86 6.34 -1.06 9.57
CA ILE A 86 6.31 -0.07 8.49
C ILE A 86 5.93 1.30 9.08
N PRO A 87 6.88 1.99 9.73
CA PRO A 87 6.63 3.34 10.23
C PRO A 87 6.49 4.29 9.04
N PHE A 88 5.26 4.62 8.70
CA PHE A 88 4.95 5.60 7.66
C PHE A 88 4.32 6.83 8.29
N VAL A 89 4.99 7.97 8.13
CA VAL A 89 4.46 9.28 8.51
C VAL A 89 4.25 10.06 7.21
N PRO A 90 3.01 10.46 6.88
CA PRO A 90 2.75 11.31 5.73
C PRO A 90 3.55 12.62 5.84
N GLU A 91 4.37 12.91 4.83
CA GLU A 91 5.07 14.20 4.71
C GLU A 91 4.30 15.13 3.76
N LEU A 92 4.42 16.43 3.99
CA LEU A 92 3.91 17.43 3.04
C LEU A 92 4.58 17.25 1.68
N LEU A 93 3.78 17.39 0.61
CA LEU A 93 4.29 17.36 -0.76
C LEU A 93 5.42 18.39 -0.88
N LYS A 94 6.61 17.89 -1.19
CA LYS A 94 7.75 18.73 -1.57
C LYS A 94 7.56 19.11 -3.03
N THR A 95 7.95 20.33 -3.37
CA THR A 95 7.93 20.81 -4.74
C THR A 95 8.77 19.89 -5.62
N ASP A 96 8.17 19.35 -6.68
CA ASP A 96 8.77 18.34 -7.57
C ASP A 96 9.59 18.97 -8.71
N GLY A 97 9.72 20.31 -8.71
CA GLY A 97 10.44 21.08 -9.73
C GLY A 97 9.70 21.16 -11.07
N SER A 98 8.60 20.44 -11.23
CA SER A 98 7.73 20.51 -12.41
C SER A 98 6.59 21.53 -12.25
N GLU A 99 6.54 22.26 -11.12
CA GLU A 99 5.63 23.40 -10.96
C GLU A 99 5.81 24.43 -12.07
N ALA A 100 7.07 24.74 -12.41
CA ALA A 100 7.41 25.69 -13.46
C ALA A 100 6.87 25.26 -14.84
N LEU A 101 6.78 23.95 -15.09
CA LEU A 101 6.24 23.38 -16.33
C LEU A 101 4.70 23.43 -16.35
N ARG A 102 4.06 23.13 -15.21
CA ARG A 102 2.58 23.19 -15.08
C ARG A 102 2.06 24.63 -15.13
N ALA A 103 2.81 25.59 -14.58
CA ALA A 103 2.47 27.01 -14.60
C ALA A 103 2.56 27.67 -15.99
N GLN A 104 3.18 27.02 -16.98
CA GLN A 104 3.23 27.53 -18.36
C GLN A 104 1.95 27.26 -19.15
N HIS A 105 1.08 26.38 -18.66
CA HIS A 105 -0.13 25.93 -19.36
C HIS A 105 -1.42 26.11 -18.56
N LEU A 106 -1.34 26.78 -17.40
CA LEU A 106 -2.45 27.22 -16.55
C LEU A 106 -2.43 28.75 -16.47
#